data_AF-A0A821I2W0-F1
#
_entry.id   AF-A0A821I2W0-F1
#
_cell.length_a   1.000
_cell.length_b   1.000
_cell.length_c   1.000
_cell.angle_alpha   90.00
_cell.angle_beta   90.00
_cell.angle_gamma   90.00
#
_symmetry.space_group_name_H-M   'P 1'
#
loop_
_entity.id
_entity.type
_entity.pdbx_description
1 polymer ?
#
loop_
_entity_poly.entity_id
_entity_poly.type
_entity_poly.pdbx_seq_one_letter_code
_entity_poly.pdbx_strand_id
1 'polypeptide(L)'
;NGQPRVDELRKFLLQERKPTDRIPVTIIACTDDDECMSYLNNWDKDIPNLDVVDDYRNEKKEILACQGKSFPFSYGDYVVKILMGGVDSWFDELDEKKVTTDEYGRSAPRMTTNNNF
;
A
#
# COMPACT_ATOMS: atom_id res chain seq x y z
N ASN A 1 -20.83 3.38 22.06
CA ASN A 1 -21.31 3.91 20.76
C ASN A 1 -20.10 4.30 19.93
N GLY A 2 -19.61 3.38 19.10
CA GLY A 2 -18.34 3.51 18.38
C GLY A 2 -18.50 4.17 17.03
N GLN A 3 -18.91 5.45 17.00
CA GLN A 3 -18.84 6.20 15.75
C GLN A 3 -17.36 6.46 15.40
N PRO A 4 -16.93 6.16 14.17
CA PRO A 4 -15.56 6.39 13.75
C PRO A 4 -15.26 7.89 13.78
N ARG A 5 -14.17 8.28 14.44
CA ARG A 5 -13.73 9.68 14.57
C ARG A 5 -12.75 10.01 13.46
N VAL A 6 -13.25 9.90 12.22
CA VAL A 6 -12.49 10.03 10.97
C VAL A 6 -11.73 11.36 10.92
N ASP A 7 -12.38 12.47 11.28
CA ASP A 7 -11.76 13.79 11.31
C ASP A 7 -10.64 13.92 12.36
N GLU A 8 -10.82 13.30 13.54
CA GLU A 8 -9.81 13.29 14.59
C GLU A 8 -8.57 12.49 14.17
N LEU A 9 -8.78 11.32 13.53
CA LEU A 9 -7.69 10.51 13.01
C LEU A 9 -6.93 11.24 11.90
N ARG A 10 -7.64 11.86 10.96
CA ARG A 10 -7.03 12.68 9.90
C ARG A 10 -6.18 13.81 10.48
N LYS A 11 -6.74 14.53 11.46
CA LYS A 11 -6.02 15.61 12.16
C LYS A 11 -4.75 15.08 12.81
N PHE A 12 -4.82 13.93 13.47
CA PHE A 12 -3.65 13.30 14.08
C PHE A 12 -2.55 13.01 13.03
N LEU A 13 -2.90 12.34 11.93
CA LEU A 13 -1.95 11.95 10.88
C LEU A 13 -1.26 13.15 10.19
N LEU A 14 -1.96 14.27 10.07
CA LEU A 14 -1.47 15.50 9.44
C LEU A 14 -0.73 16.46 10.40
N GLN A 15 -1.20 16.60 11.64
CA GLN A 15 -0.79 17.71 12.52
C GLN A 15 -0.08 17.26 13.80
N GLU A 16 -0.36 16.04 14.27
CA GLU A 16 0.07 15.56 15.60
C GLU A 16 1.13 14.46 15.50
N ARG A 17 1.15 13.68 14.41
CA ARG A 17 2.25 12.77 14.04
C ARG A 17 3.52 13.58 13.80
N LYS A 18 4.49 13.55 14.73
CA LYS A 18 5.72 14.36 14.68
C LYS A 18 6.99 13.52 14.92
N PRO A 19 8.03 13.63 14.07
CA PRO A 19 8.06 14.38 12.81
C PRO A 19 7.23 13.65 11.75
N THR A 20 6.31 14.35 11.08
CA THR A 20 5.40 13.75 10.10
C THR A 20 6.15 13.10 8.94
N ASP A 21 7.26 13.70 8.54
CA ASP A 21 8.17 13.28 7.48
C ASP A 21 9.11 12.13 7.89
N ARG A 22 9.08 11.67 9.14
CA ARG A 22 9.96 10.60 9.65
C ARG A 22 9.23 9.43 10.28
N ILE A 23 7.90 9.47 10.30
CA ILE A 23 7.07 8.39 10.84
C ILE A 23 6.14 7.91 9.72
N PRO A 24 6.62 7.00 8.85
CA PRO A 24 5.78 6.33 7.87
C PRO A 24 4.60 5.63 8.53
N VAL A 25 3.44 5.69 7.89
CA VAL A 25 2.24 4.96 8.31
C VAL A 25 1.67 4.26 7.09
N THR A 26 1.36 2.98 7.23
CA THR A 26 0.56 2.25 6.24
C THR A 26 -0.75 1.82 6.88
N ILE A 27 -1.86 2.13 6.24
CA ILE A 27 -3.19 1.65 6.62
C ILE A 27 -3.52 0.46 5.71
N ILE A 28 -3.71 -0.71 6.31
CA ILE A 28 -4.19 -1.89 5.59
C ILE A 28 -5.70 -1.93 5.73
N ALA A 29 -6.41 -1.68 4.65
CA ALA A 29 -7.86 -1.71 4.63
C ALA A 29 -8.34 -3.10 4.20
N CYS A 30 -9.01 -3.80 5.11
CA CYS A 30 -9.64 -5.09 4.83
C CYS A 30 -11.16 -4.93 4.80
N THR A 31 -11.66 -4.08 3.90
CA THR A 31 -13.08 -3.73 3.81
C THR A 31 -13.54 -3.69 2.36
N ASP A 32 -14.77 -4.15 2.10
CA ASP A 32 -15.45 -3.99 0.81
C ASP A 32 -16.34 -2.72 0.79
N ASP A 33 -16.13 -1.81 1.74
CA ASP A 33 -16.87 -0.55 1.85
C ASP A 33 -16.19 0.54 1.01
N ASP A 34 -16.76 0.78 -0.18
CA ASP A 34 -16.29 1.78 -1.14
C ASP A 34 -16.21 3.20 -0.55
N GLU A 35 -17.11 3.58 0.36
CA GLU A 35 -17.06 4.90 1.00
C GLU A 35 -15.83 5.01 1.91
N CYS A 36 -15.50 3.92 2.61
CA CYS A 36 -14.30 3.86 3.44
C CYS A 36 -13.02 3.95 2.61
N MET A 37 -12.93 3.17 1.54
CA MET A 37 -11.78 3.18 0.65
C MET A 37 -11.61 4.54 -0.03
N SER A 38 -12.70 5.18 -0.44
CA SER A 38 -12.66 6.48 -1.11
C SER A 38 -11.99 7.55 -0.24
N TYR A 39 -12.34 7.68 1.05
CA TYR A 39 -11.68 8.70 1.88
C TYR A 39 -10.24 8.33 2.21
N LEU A 40 -9.91 7.05 2.41
CA LEU A 40 -8.54 6.60 2.68
C LEU A 40 -7.63 6.87 1.48
N ASN A 41 -8.06 6.52 0.27
CA ASN A 41 -7.30 6.77 -0.96
C ASN A 41 -7.14 8.27 -1.26
N ASN A 42 -8.04 9.11 -0.76
CA ASN A 42 -7.85 10.57 -0.81
C ASN A 42 -6.82 11.05 0.22
N TRP A 43 -6.69 10.39 1.37
CA TRP A 43 -5.69 10.76 2.39
C TRP A 43 -4.29 10.39 1.95
N ASP A 44 -4.15 9.24 1.31
CA ASP A 44 -2.91 8.75 0.72
C ASP A 44 -2.20 9.81 -0.14
N LYS A 45 -2.98 10.50 -0.97
CA LYS A 45 -2.50 11.57 -1.87
C LYS A 45 -2.05 12.85 -1.18
N ASP A 46 -2.61 13.14 0.01
CA ASP A 46 -2.50 14.44 0.67
C ASP A 46 -1.65 14.41 1.95
N ILE A 47 -1.47 13.24 2.58
CA ILE A 47 -0.79 13.07 3.85
C ILE A 47 0.64 12.52 3.60
N PRO A 48 1.71 13.26 3.93
CA PRO A 48 3.08 12.80 3.65
C PRO A 48 3.42 11.47 4.32
N ASN A 49 4.10 10.55 3.63
CA ASN A 49 4.49 9.24 4.16
C ASN A 49 3.31 8.47 4.80
N LEU A 50 2.14 8.61 4.19
CA LEU A 50 1.01 7.72 4.40
C LEU A 50 0.91 6.85 3.14
N ASP A 51 0.59 5.59 3.36
CA ASP A 51 0.28 4.61 2.31
C ASP A 51 -1.02 3.91 2.70
N VAL A 52 -1.91 3.67 1.74
CA VAL A 52 -3.16 2.93 1.94
C VAL A 52 -3.15 1.72 1.02
N VAL A 53 -3.09 0.54 1.63
CA VAL A 53 -3.00 -0.73 0.90
C VAL A 53 -4.28 -1.52 1.12
N ASP A 54 -4.83 -2.03 0.04
CA ASP A 54 -6.01 -2.89 0.07
C ASP A 54 -5.66 -4.31 0.55
N ASP A 55 -6.66 -5.16 0.76
CA ASP A 55 -6.38 -6.57 1.04
C ASP A 55 -5.63 -7.23 -0.13
N TYR A 56 -4.81 -8.24 0.16
CA TYR A 56 -3.97 -8.94 -0.83
C TYR A 56 -4.70 -9.32 -2.12
N ARG A 57 -5.97 -9.72 -2.06
CA ARG A 57 -6.72 -10.15 -3.25
C ARG A 57 -7.07 -8.97 -4.14
N ASN A 58 -7.42 -7.82 -3.58
CA ASN A 58 -7.76 -6.62 -4.33
C ASN A 58 -6.48 -5.95 -4.84
N GLU A 59 -5.50 -5.75 -3.97
CA GLU A 59 -4.17 -5.22 -4.32
C GLU A 59 -3.53 -6.00 -5.49
N LYS A 60 -3.55 -7.34 -5.41
CA LYS A 60 -3.01 -8.17 -6.49
C LYS A 60 -3.78 -8.00 -7.81
N LYS A 61 -5.10 -7.77 -7.78
CA LYS A 61 -5.86 -7.54 -9.01
C LYS A 61 -5.43 -6.22 -9.66
N GLU A 62 -5.23 -5.18 -8.87
CA GLU A 62 -4.84 -3.85 -9.34
C GLU A 62 -3.42 -3.86 -9.90
N ILE A 63 -2.47 -4.45 -9.19
CA ILE A 63 -1.10 -4.68 -9.68
C ILE A 63 -1.13 -5.47 -11.00
N LEU A 64 -1.90 -6.55 -11.11
CA LEU A 64 -1.97 -7.32 -12.34
C LEU A 64 -2.69 -6.57 -13.48
N ALA A 65 -3.61 -5.66 -13.16
CA ALA A 65 -4.26 -4.80 -14.13
C ALA A 65 -3.27 -3.76 -14.70
N CYS A 66 -2.40 -3.21 -13.85
CA CYS A 66 -1.37 -2.25 -14.25
C CYS A 66 -0.17 -2.91 -14.93
N GLN A 67 0.45 -3.90 -14.27
CA GLN A 67 1.70 -4.54 -14.70
C GLN A 67 1.48 -5.62 -15.78
N GLY A 68 0.32 -6.27 -15.77
CA GLY A 68 -0.05 -7.36 -16.67
C GLY A 68 -0.17 -8.71 -15.98
N LYS A 69 -0.96 -9.61 -16.57
CA LYS A 69 -1.38 -10.89 -15.97
C LYS A 69 -0.26 -11.85 -15.59
N SER A 70 0.91 -11.72 -16.20
CA SER A 70 2.09 -12.58 -15.93
C SER A 70 3.07 -11.95 -14.95
N PHE A 71 2.75 -10.80 -14.35
CA PHE A 71 3.61 -10.14 -13.40
C PHE A 71 3.74 -10.98 -12.11
N PRO A 72 4.97 -11.27 -11.64
CA PRO A 72 5.22 -12.27 -10.60
C PRO A 72 5.03 -11.72 -9.18
N PHE A 73 3.83 -11.22 -8.87
CA PHE A 73 3.49 -10.69 -7.53
C PHE A 73 2.95 -11.79 -6.60
N SER A 74 3.68 -12.04 -5.51
CA SER A 74 3.37 -13.04 -4.48
C SER A 74 2.82 -12.42 -3.19
N TYR A 75 2.38 -13.26 -2.27
CA TYR A 75 2.00 -12.81 -0.93
C TYR A 75 3.20 -12.23 -0.13
N GLY A 76 4.40 -12.75 -0.39
CA GLY A 76 5.62 -12.19 0.22
C GLY A 76 5.90 -10.78 -0.26
N ASP A 77 5.69 -10.51 -1.54
CA ASP A 77 5.83 -9.16 -2.13
C ASP A 77 4.79 -8.21 -1.54
N TYR A 78 3.55 -8.68 -1.34
CA TYR A 78 2.50 -7.92 -0.67
C TYR A 78 2.88 -7.53 0.77
N VAL A 79 3.41 -8.47 1.56
CA VAL A 79 3.89 -8.16 2.92
C VAL A 79 4.98 -7.09 2.90
N VAL A 80 5.89 -7.12 1.93
CA VAL A 80 6.91 -6.09 1.81
C VAL A 80 6.34 -4.77 1.34
N LYS A 81 5.41 -4.76 0.38
CA LYS A 81 4.69 -3.54 -0.04
C LYS A 81 4.05 -2.86 1.17
N ILE A 82 3.29 -3.58 2.00
CA ILE A 82 2.69 -3.04 3.22
C ILE A 82 3.72 -2.38 4.16
N LEU A 83 4.90 -2.96 4.29
CA LEU A 83 5.93 -2.46 5.20
C LEU A 83 6.68 -1.26 4.62
N MET A 84 6.72 -1.13 3.30
CA MET A 84 7.61 -0.22 2.59
C MET A 84 6.89 0.88 1.81
N GLY A 85 5.60 0.77 1.50
CA GLY A 85 4.89 1.73 0.66
C GLY A 85 4.92 3.14 1.23
N GLY A 86 4.69 3.30 2.54
CA GLY A 86 4.83 4.59 3.21
C GLY A 86 6.27 5.13 3.34
N VAL A 87 7.27 4.37 2.89
CA VAL A 87 8.72 4.69 2.98
C VAL A 87 9.35 4.93 1.61
N ASP A 88 8.95 4.13 0.61
CA ASP A 88 9.58 4.07 -0.70
C ASP A 88 8.48 4.03 -1.77
N SER A 89 8.44 5.09 -2.58
CA SER A 89 7.39 5.28 -3.60
C SER A 89 7.40 4.21 -4.68
N TRP A 90 8.48 3.43 -4.82
CA TRP A 90 8.50 2.30 -5.74
C TRP A 90 7.49 1.21 -5.35
N PHE A 91 7.32 0.95 -4.05
CA PHE A 91 6.34 -0.04 -3.57
C PHE A 91 4.92 0.50 -3.64
N ASP A 92 4.76 1.77 -3.28
CA ASP A 92 3.49 2.51 -3.36
C ASP A 92 2.94 2.51 -4.79
N GLU A 93 3.73 2.97 -5.77
CA GLU A 93 3.31 3.15 -7.17
C GLU A 93 3.10 1.83 -7.97
N LEU A 94 3.25 0.64 -7.36
CA LEU A 94 3.31 -0.63 -8.08
C LEU A 94 1.97 -1.02 -8.77
N ASP A 95 0.84 -0.53 -8.28
CA ASP A 95 -0.49 -0.72 -8.84
C ASP A 95 -0.91 0.43 -9.78
N GLU A 96 -0.20 1.56 -9.76
CA GLU A 96 -0.51 2.73 -10.60
C GLU A 96 0.43 2.89 -11.81
N LYS A 97 1.66 2.40 -11.72
CA LYS A 97 2.71 2.67 -12.71
C LYS A 97 3.46 1.42 -13.13
N LYS A 98 3.53 1.20 -14.44
CA LYS A 98 4.31 0.09 -15.01
C LYS A 98 5.79 0.18 -14.65
N VAL A 99 6.32 -0.88 -14.07
CA VAL A 99 7.75 -1.05 -13.82
C VAL A 99 8.37 -1.95 -14.87
N THR A 100 9.63 -1.72 -15.20
CA THR A 100 10.38 -2.66 -16.02
C THR A 100 10.69 -3.93 -15.22
N THR A 101 10.84 -5.05 -15.92
CA THR A 101 11.20 -6.33 -15.28
C THR A 101 12.55 -6.24 -14.56
N ASP A 102 13.47 -5.41 -15.05
CA ASP A 102 14.79 -5.17 -14.45
C ASP A 102 14.72 -4.31 -13.18
N GLU A 103 13.79 -3.34 -13.12
CA GLU A 103 13.52 -2.59 -11.88
C GLU A 103 12.91 -3.51 -10.83
N TYR A 104 11.92 -4.32 -11.22
CA TYR A 104 11.31 -5.28 -10.31
C TYR A 104 12.32 -6.31 -9.78
N GLY A 105 13.17 -6.88 -10.64
CA GLY A 105 14.18 -7.86 -10.21
C GLY A 105 15.26 -7.32 -9.27
N ARG A 106 15.43 -5.99 -9.17
CA ARG A 106 16.34 -5.34 -8.24
C ARG A 106 15.69 -4.96 -6.92
N SER A 107 14.43 -4.50 -6.97
CA SER A 107 13.70 -3.99 -5.81
C SER A 107 12.87 -5.05 -5.09
N ALA A 108 12.33 -6.03 -5.82
CA ALA A 108 11.53 -7.10 -5.24
C ALA A 108 12.38 -7.98 -4.32
N PRO A 109 11.89 -8.34 -3.13
CA PRO A 109 12.55 -9.32 -2.29
C PRO A 109 12.64 -10.63 -3.07
N ARG A 110 13.85 -11.19 -3.19
CA ARG A 110 14.03 -12.52 -3.78
C ARG A 110 13.53 -13.59 -2.81
N MET A 111 12.21 -13.73 -2.67
CA MET A 111 11.63 -14.92 -2.07
C MET A 111 11.75 -16.03 -3.11
N THR A 112 12.80 -16.84 -3.01
CA THR A 112 12.88 -18.11 -3.72
C THR A 112 11.60 -18.88 -3.44
N THR A 113 10.86 -19.20 -4.48
CA THR A 113 9.63 -19.99 -4.42
C THR A 113 9.94 -21.38 -3.88
N ASN A 114 10.03 -21.53 -2.56
CA ASN A 114 9.87 -22.81 -1.92
C ASN A 114 8.36 -23.06 -1.84
N ASN A 115 7.84 -23.70 -2.88
CA ASN A 115 6.46 -24.17 -2.99
C ASN A 115 6.21 -25.30 -1.98
N ASN A 116 6.13 -24.98 -0.69
CA ASN A 116 5.69 -25.88 0.37
C ASN A 116 4.84 -25.12 1.39
N PHE A 117 3.59 -24.82 1.02
CA PHE A 117 2.48 -24.60 1.95
C PHE A 117 1.20 -25.15 1.33
#